data_AF-A0A835YQR9-F1
#
_entry.id   AF-A0A835YQR9-F1
#
_cell.length_a   1.000
_cell.length_b   1.000
_cell.length_c   1.000
_cell.angle_alpha   90.00
_cell.angle_beta   90.00
_cell.angle_gamma   90.00
#
_symmetry.space_group_name_H-M   'P 1'
#
loop_
_entity.id
_entity.type
_entity.pdbx_description
1 polymer ?
#
loop_
_entity_poly.entity_id
_entity_poly.type
_entity_poly.pdbx_seq_one_letter_code
_entity_poly.pdbx_strand_id
1 'polypeptide(L)'
;MPIARDAVPEHPRVAHFLAGSCAGAINAIFMNPATAAKYALWSSNPTMRYRQVVARMWRDGRLAPFLKGVSATLARDMVFGGAFALLRYKLPALLGYDAASPAASDAQRNTSSGGGGGGRRSAFVTDLIAASAATMLSSPFNYVRNIKYGLPASAPPARDAEILSHLATKIMRRRSGLLPALSLVQQRLRLGWGTLRAGLGMAVGARLYAALQQLAERGDGGGGAQQQQQRQQQRRQQQQPVGSSAPPPR
;
A
#
# COMPACT_ATOMS: atom_id res chain seq x y z
N MET A 1 -25.95 -15.45 24.80
CA MET A 1 -25.10 -16.27 23.91
C MET A 1 -23.79 -15.55 23.65
N PRO A 2 -22.65 -16.05 24.17
CA PRO A 2 -21.34 -15.52 23.80
C PRO A 2 -21.01 -15.95 22.36
N ILE A 3 -20.74 -14.99 21.49
CA ILE A 3 -20.22 -15.23 20.15
C ILE A 3 -18.78 -15.70 20.32
N ALA A 4 -18.52 -16.97 20.04
CA ALA A 4 -17.18 -17.57 20.07
C ALA A 4 -16.22 -16.75 19.19
N ARG A 5 -15.19 -16.15 19.80
CA ARG A 5 -14.15 -15.36 19.12
C ARG A 5 -12.97 -16.21 18.63
N ASP A 6 -13.07 -17.53 18.71
CA ASP A 6 -11.91 -18.43 18.68
C ASP A 6 -11.59 -19.03 17.30
N ALA A 7 -11.82 -18.30 16.21
CA ALA A 7 -11.53 -18.81 14.86
C ALA A 7 -10.84 -17.80 13.93
N VAL A 8 -10.06 -16.86 14.48
CA VAL A 8 -9.14 -16.05 13.66
C VAL A 8 -7.75 -16.69 13.76
N PRO A 9 -7.13 -17.11 12.64
CA PRO A 9 -5.80 -17.70 12.66
C PRO A 9 -4.79 -16.79 13.37
N GLU A 10 -4.22 -17.28 14.46
CA GLU A 10 -3.27 -16.65 15.40
C GLU A 10 -1.94 -16.17 14.78
N HIS A 11 -1.82 -16.06 13.44
CA HIS A 11 -0.63 -15.49 12.83
C HIS A 11 -0.87 -14.01 12.51
N PRO A 12 -0.30 -13.05 13.28
CA PRO A 12 -0.55 -11.60 13.09
C PRO A 12 -0.28 -11.12 11.66
N ARG A 13 0.66 -11.78 10.97
CA ARG A 13 0.99 -11.55 9.56
C ARG A 13 -0.17 -11.83 8.60
N VAL A 14 -0.94 -12.90 8.82
CA VAL A 14 -2.09 -13.25 8.00
C VAL A 14 -3.20 -12.23 8.21
N ALA A 15 -3.44 -11.83 9.46
CA ALA A 15 -4.40 -10.79 9.79
C ALA A 15 -4.05 -9.45 9.12
N HIS A 16 -2.78 -9.00 9.19
CA HIS A 16 -2.34 -7.77 8.53
C HIS A 16 -2.42 -7.84 7.01
N PHE A 17 -2.03 -8.98 6.42
CA PHE A 17 -2.15 -9.19 4.98
C PHE A 17 -3.61 -9.16 4.51
N LEU A 18 -4.52 -9.83 5.24
CA LEU A 18 -5.95 -9.85 4.94
C LEU A 18 -6.56 -8.46 5.12
N ALA A 19 -6.27 -7.77 6.21
CA ALA A 19 -6.75 -6.41 6.46
C ALA A 19 -6.30 -5.46 5.33
N GLY A 20 -5.02 -5.52 4.94
CA GLY A 20 -4.49 -4.74 3.82
C GLY A 20 -5.14 -5.09 2.48
N SER A 21 -5.38 -6.38 2.22
CA SER A 21 -6.04 -6.85 1.00
C SER A 21 -7.51 -6.41 0.95
N CYS A 22 -8.24 -6.50 2.07
CA CYS A 22 -9.62 -6.05 2.19
C CYS A 22 -9.72 -4.53 2.03
N ALA A 23 -8.84 -3.76 2.68
CA ALA A 23 -8.79 -2.31 2.53
C ALA A 23 -8.52 -1.91 1.07
N GLY A 24 -7.57 -2.59 0.41
CA GLY A 24 -7.28 -2.41 -1.01
C GLY A 24 -8.48 -2.74 -1.90
N ALA A 25 -9.16 -3.86 -1.64
CA ALA A 25 -10.33 -4.29 -2.39
C ALA A 25 -11.52 -3.32 -2.26
N ILE A 26 -11.81 -2.86 -1.04
CA ILE A 26 -12.84 -1.87 -0.78
C ILE A 26 -12.51 -0.57 -1.52
N ASN A 27 -11.30 -0.07 -1.35
CA ASN A 27 -10.85 1.14 -2.05
C ASN A 27 -10.97 0.99 -3.57
N ALA A 28 -10.59 -0.16 -4.13
CA ALA A 28 -10.75 -0.45 -5.55
C ALA A 28 -12.21 -0.36 -5.99
N ILE A 29 -13.15 -0.97 -5.26
CA ILE A 29 -14.58 -0.95 -5.59
C ILE A 29 -15.12 0.48 -5.56
N PHE A 30 -14.81 1.25 -4.52
CA PHE A 30 -15.31 2.62 -4.37
C PHE A 30 -14.68 3.60 -5.38
N MET A 31 -13.40 3.42 -5.72
CA MET A 31 -12.68 4.33 -6.62
C MET A 31 -12.77 3.92 -8.10
N ASN A 32 -13.26 2.71 -8.42
CA ASN A 32 -13.39 2.23 -9.80
C ASN A 32 -14.27 3.14 -10.67
N PRO A 33 -15.47 3.60 -10.22
CA PRO A 33 -16.33 4.45 -11.03
C PRO A 33 -15.67 5.76 -11.45
N ALA A 34 -14.96 6.42 -10.53
CA ALA A 34 -14.22 7.65 -10.81
C ALA A 34 -13.07 7.39 -11.79
N THR A 35 -12.37 6.26 -11.63
CA THR A 35 -11.30 5.86 -12.56
C THR A 35 -11.86 5.58 -13.95
N ALA A 36 -12.96 4.84 -14.07
CA ALA A 36 -13.62 4.55 -15.34
C ALA A 36 -14.05 5.84 -16.06
N ALA A 37 -14.68 6.77 -15.33
CA ALA A 37 -15.09 8.07 -15.86
C ALA A 37 -13.89 8.92 -16.34
N LYS A 38 -12.79 8.89 -15.58
CA LYS A 38 -11.54 9.56 -15.98
C LYS A 38 -10.97 9.00 -17.28
N TYR A 39 -10.94 7.68 -17.45
CA TYR A 39 -10.45 7.07 -18.68
C TYR A 39 -11.38 7.36 -19.86
N ALA A 40 -12.69 7.28 -19.64
CA ALA A 40 -13.67 7.66 -20.65
C ALA A 40 -13.51 9.13 -21.07
N LEU A 41 -13.19 10.03 -20.13
CA LEU A 41 -12.91 11.43 -20.44
C LEU A 41 -11.66 11.57 -21.30
N TRP A 42 -10.58 10.85 -20.99
CA TRP A 42 -9.35 10.87 -21.80
C TRP A 42 -9.52 10.28 -23.20
N SER A 43 -10.49 9.39 -23.40
CA SER A 43 -10.84 8.86 -24.72
C SER A 43 -11.96 9.63 -25.43
N SER A 44 -12.55 10.63 -24.77
CA SER A 44 -13.65 11.43 -25.32
C SER A 44 -13.11 12.64 -26.07
N ASN A 45 -14.01 13.36 -26.76
CA ASN A 45 -13.68 14.63 -27.39
C ASN A 45 -13.06 15.61 -26.36
N PRO A 46 -12.00 16.36 -26.71
CA PRO A 46 -11.31 17.26 -25.79
C PRO A 46 -12.20 18.33 -25.15
N THR A 47 -13.34 18.63 -25.79
CA THR A 47 -14.30 19.65 -25.37
C THR A 47 -15.33 19.14 -24.36
N MET A 48 -15.45 17.82 -24.16
CA MET A 48 -16.42 17.26 -23.20
C MET A 48 -15.99 17.48 -21.76
N ARG A 49 -16.93 17.93 -20.93
CA ARG A 49 -16.74 18.06 -19.48
C ARG A 49 -16.95 16.72 -18.79
N TYR A 50 -16.30 16.53 -17.63
CA TYR A 50 -16.42 15.30 -16.82
C TYR A 50 -17.88 14.87 -16.56
N ARG A 51 -18.77 15.82 -16.18
CA ARG A 51 -20.19 15.53 -15.93
C ARG A 51 -20.92 15.02 -17.17
N GLN A 52 -20.58 15.54 -18.36
CA GLN A 52 -21.18 15.10 -19.62
C GLN A 52 -20.73 13.67 -19.98
N VAL A 53 -19.46 13.34 -19.70
CA VAL A 53 -18.94 11.98 -19.89
C VAL A 53 -19.63 10.99 -18.96
N VAL A 54 -19.78 11.34 -17.67
CA VAL A 54 -20.51 10.49 -16.70
C VAL A 54 -21.97 10.30 -17.13
N ALA A 55 -22.67 11.38 -17.50
CA ALA A 55 -24.05 11.31 -17.98
C ALA A 55 -24.19 10.42 -19.23
N ARG A 56 -23.23 10.54 -20.16
CA ARG A 56 -23.17 9.69 -21.35
C ARG A 56 -22.93 8.22 -21.00
N MET A 57 -21.95 7.92 -20.14
CA MET A 57 -21.69 6.54 -19.68
C MET A 57 -22.93 5.93 -19.02
N TRP A 58 -23.63 6.71 -18.19
CA TRP A 58 -24.87 6.27 -17.55
C TRP A 58 -25.98 5.99 -18.56
N ARG A 59 -26.18 6.87 -19.54
CA ARG A 59 -27.19 6.69 -20.59
C ARG A 59 -26.88 5.50 -21.49
N ASP A 60 -25.61 5.32 -21.88
CA ASP A 60 -25.20 4.33 -22.88
C ASP A 60 -25.03 2.91 -22.28
N GLY A 61 -24.79 2.77 -20.97
CA GLY A 61 -24.54 1.45 -20.36
C GLY A 61 -24.90 1.31 -18.87
N ARG A 62 -25.54 2.31 -18.26
CA ARG A 62 -25.89 2.34 -16.82
C ARG A 62 -24.67 2.09 -15.93
N LEU A 63 -24.75 1.14 -15.00
CA LEU A 63 -23.67 0.79 -14.07
C LEU A 63 -22.52 0.00 -14.73
N ALA A 64 -22.77 -0.71 -15.82
CA ALA A 64 -21.78 -1.61 -16.40
C ALA A 64 -20.46 -0.92 -16.79
N PRO A 65 -20.44 0.26 -17.45
CA PRO A 65 -19.22 1.03 -17.72
C PRO A 65 -18.40 1.38 -16.48
N PHE A 66 -19.07 1.63 -15.34
CA PHE A 66 -18.41 2.00 -14.08
C PHE A 66 -17.79 0.81 -13.35
N LEU A 67 -18.25 -0.41 -13.66
CA LEU A 67 -17.71 -1.66 -13.10
C LEU A 67 -16.67 -2.32 -14.03
N LYS A 68 -16.41 -1.74 -15.22
CA LYS A 68 -15.35 -2.24 -16.10
C LYS A 68 -14.01 -2.18 -15.39
N GLY A 69 -13.24 -3.25 -15.49
CA GLY A 69 -11.90 -3.33 -14.92
C GLY A 69 -11.83 -3.50 -13.40
N VAL A 70 -12.96 -3.66 -12.68
CA VAL A 70 -12.92 -3.94 -11.22
C VAL A 70 -12.12 -5.20 -10.92
N SER A 71 -12.39 -6.31 -11.63
CA SER A 71 -11.67 -7.57 -11.44
C SER A 71 -10.16 -7.42 -11.62
N ALA A 72 -9.75 -6.76 -12.70
CA ALA A 72 -8.33 -6.47 -12.97
C ALA A 72 -7.73 -5.52 -11.92
N THR A 73 -8.51 -4.59 -11.36
CA THR A 73 -8.06 -3.71 -10.27
C THR A 73 -7.83 -4.51 -8.99
N LEU A 74 -8.77 -5.38 -8.61
CA LEU A 74 -8.64 -6.25 -7.43
C LEU A 74 -7.42 -7.16 -7.55
N ALA A 75 -7.25 -7.83 -8.70
CA ALA A 75 -6.09 -8.68 -8.95
C ALA A 75 -4.77 -7.90 -8.88
N ARG A 76 -4.74 -6.68 -9.46
CA ARG A 76 -3.58 -5.79 -9.39
C ARG A 76 -3.23 -5.45 -7.93
N ASP A 77 -4.22 -5.04 -7.14
CA ASP A 77 -4.00 -4.59 -5.77
C ASP A 77 -3.59 -5.75 -4.84
N MET A 78 -4.15 -6.95 -5.03
CA MET A 78 -3.72 -8.15 -4.31
C MET A 78 -2.28 -8.55 -4.62
N VAL A 79 -1.92 -8.63 -5.92
CA VAL A 79 -0.56 -8.98 -6.34
C VAL A 79 0.44 -7.91 -5.90
N PHE A 80 0.08 -6.63 -6.05
CA PHE A 80 0.91 -5.53 -5.57
C PHE A 80 1.11 -5.59 -4.06
N GLY A 81 0.04 -5.69 -3.28
CA GLY A 81 0.10 -5.71 -1.82
C GLY A 81 0.90 -6.90 -1.28
N GLY A 82 0.67 -8.10 -1.82
CA GLY A 82 1.41 -9.30 -1.43
C GLY A 82 2.89 -9.24 -1.80
N ALA A 83 3.20 -8.86 -3.04
CA ALA A 83 4.60 -8.71 -3.46
C ALA A 83 5.32 -7.63 -2.66
N PHE A 84 4.68 -6.48 -2.44
CA PHE A 84 5.25 -5.37 -1.68
C PHE A 84 5.55 -5.78 -0.24
N ALA A 85 4.60 -6.42 0.45
CA ALA A 85 4.77 -6.88 1.83
C ALA A 85 5.91 -7.92 1.95
N LEU A 86 5.93 -8.91 1.06
CA LEU A 86 6.97 -9.94 1.03
C LEU A 86 8.36 -9.35 0.74
N LEU A 87 8.45 -8.45 -0.23
CA LEU A 87 9.72 -7.81 -0.61
C LEU A 87 10.22 -6.89 0.49
N ARG A 88 9.36 -6.08 1.09
CA ARG A 88 9.74 -5.20 2.21
C ARG A 88 10.26 -5.99 3.42
N TYR A 89 9.77 -7.23 3.61
CA TYR A 89 10.28 -8.14 4.63
C TYR A 89 11.65 -8.72 4.28
N LYS A 90 11.84 -9.22 3.04
CA LYS A 90 13.05 -9.96 2.64
C LYS A 90 14.21 -9.07 2.18
N LEU A 91 13.94 -7.90 1.60
CA LEU A 91 14.98 -7.02 1.04
C LEU A 91 16.03 -6.59 2.06
N PRO A 92 15.68 -6.15 3.29
CA PRO A 92 16.68 -5.72 4.26
C PRO A 92 17.71 -6.81 4.57
N ALA A 93 17.25 -8.06 4.72
CA ALA A 93 18.11 -9.21 4.95
C ALA A 93 19.00 -9.52 3.72
N LEU A 94 18.47 -9.38 2.50
CA LEU A 94 19.24 -9.58 1.26
C LEU A 94 20.26 -8.47 1.00
N LEU A 95 20.00 -7.24 1.45
CA LEU A 95 20.87 -6.09 1.26
C LEU A 95 21.93 -5.94 2.37
N GLY A 96 22.01 -6.90 3.30
CA GLY A 96 22.99 -6.88 4.39
C GLY A 96 22.76 -5.75 5.40
N TYR A 97 21.54 -5.20 5.46
CA TYR A 97 21.17 -4.29 6.53
C TYR A 97 20.79 -5.11 7.77
N ASP A 98 21.33 -4.78 8.94
CA ASP A 98 20.93 -5.37 10.22
C ASP A 98 19.42 -5.21 10.39
N ALA A 99 18.70 -6.28 10.05
CA ALA A 99 17.27 -6.31 10.02
C ALA A 99 16.76 -6.48 11.45
N ALA A 100 16.58 -5.36 12.16
CA ALA A 100 15.65 -5.36 13.28
C ALA A 100 14.30 -5.93 12.76
N SER A 101 13.90 -7.05 13.36
CA SER A 101 12.84 -7.96 12.88
C SER A 101 11.63 -7.22 12.26
N PRO A 102 11.19 -7.57 11.03
CA PRO A 102 10.10 -6.85 10.37
C PRO A 102 8.70 -7.19 10.90
N ALA A 103 8.60 -8.10 11.87
CA ALA A 103 7.33 -8.67 12.32
C ALA A 103 6.57 -7.83 13.37
N ALA A 104 7.11 -6.69 13.83
CA ALA A 104 6.52 -5.92 14.94
C ALA A 104 6.50 -4.38 14.76
N SER A 105 6.78 -3.82 13.58
CA SER A 105 7.27 -2.43 13.52
C SER A 105 6.71 -1.56 12.39
N ASP A 106 5.38 -1.45 12.31
CA ASP A 106 4.78 -0.18 11.85
C ASP A 106 4.49 0.76 13.03
N ALA A 107 4.12 0.23 14.21
CA ALA A 107 3.96 1.02 15.44
C ALA A 107 5.30 1.33 16.15
N GLN A 108 6.27 0.40 16.15
CA GLN A 108 7.51 0.54 16.94
C GLN A 108 8.67 1.22 16.20
N ARG A 109 8.55 1.44 14.89
CA ARG A 109 9.54 2.18 14.08
C ARG A 109 9.42 3.70 14.21
N ASN A 110 8.28 4.17 14.73
CA ASN A 110 8.02 5.59 14.96
C ASN A 110 8.55 6.10 16.32
N THR A 111 8.82 5.20 17.28
CA THR A 111 9.22 5.58 18.65
C THR A 111 10.74 5.55 18.91
N SER A 112 11.53 4.90 18.05
CA SER A 112 13.00 4.87 18.16
C SER A 112 13.66 6.05 17.43
N SER A 113 13.41 7.25 17.97
CA SER A 113 13.93 8.52 17.46
C SER A 113 15.29 8.93 18.05
N GLY A 114 16.14 7.98 18.44
CA GLY A 114 17.47 8.25 18.99
C GLY A 114 18.54 7.34 18.37
N GLY A 115 19.29 7.85 17.40
CA GLY A 115 20.53 7.22 16.91
C GLY A 115 20.49 6.73 15.46
N GLY A 116 21.24 7.39 14.57
CA GLY A 116 21.68 6.85 13.27
C GLY A 116 20.84 7.20 12.04
N GLY A 117 21.29 8.17 11.24
CA GLY A 117 20.68 8.54 9.95
C GLY A 117 20.65 7.40 8.90
N GLY A 118 21.37 6.30 9.12
CA GLY A 118 21.44 5.14 8.23
C GLY A 118 20.12 4.35 8.11
N GLY A 119 19.44 4.10 9.24
CA GLY A 119 18.20 3.31 9.26
C GLY A 119 17.02 3.97 8.55
N ARG A 120 17.02 5.31 8.47
CA ARG A 120 15.99 6.08 7.75
C ARG A 120 16.16 6.00 6.25
N ARG A 121 17.39 6.00 5.72
CA ARG A 121 17.67 5.91 4.28
C ARG A 121 17.44 4.48 3.78
N SER A 122 17.84 3.46 4.54
CA SER A 122 17.65 2.05 4.16
C SER A 122 16.17 1.67 4.03
N ALA A 123 15.32 2.17 4.94
CA ALA A 123 13.87 1.95 4.86
C ALA A 123 13.24 2.60 3.62
N PHE A 124 13.65 3.82 3.25
CA PHE A 124 13.15 4.49 2.05
C PHE A 124 13.56 3.73 0.77
N VAL A 125 14.82 3.32 0.68
CA VAL A 125 15.34 2.55 -0.47
C VAL A 125 14.65 1.19 -0.56
N THR A 126 14.46 0.51 0.57
CA THR A 126 13.72 -0.76 0.63
C THR A 126 12.30 -0.60 0.09
N ASP A 127 11.58 0.44 0.54
CA ASP A 127 10.21 0.72 0.10
C ASP A 127 10.14 1.06 -1.39
N LEU A 128 11.09 1.86 -1.86
CA LEU A 128 11.21 2.24 -3.26
C LEU A 128 11.40 1.00 -4.15
N ILE A 129 12.35 0.12 -3.81
CA ILE A 129 12.65 -1.08 -4.60
C ILE A 129 11.49 -2.07 -4.51
N ALA A 130 10.98 -2.34 -3.29
CA ALA A 130 9.87 -3.26 -3.09
C ALA A 130 8.62 -2.81 -3.87
N ALA A 131 8.25 -1.54 -3.81
CA ALA A 131 7.09 -1.00 -4.53
C ALA A 131 7.32 -1.00 -6.05
N SER A 132 8.56 -0.75 -6.49
CA SER A 132 8.91 -0.82 -7.90
C SER A 132 8.74 -2.25 -8.44
N ALA A 133 9.30 -3.25 -7.77
CA ALA A 133 9.16 -4.65 -8.15
C ALA A 133 7.70 -5.13 -8.06
N ALA A 134 6.97 -4.77 -7.00
CA ALA A 134 5.54 -5.06 -6.89
C ALA A 134 4.71 -4.42 -8.02
N THR A 135 5.08 -3.23 -8.48
CA THR A 135 4.45 -2.58 -9.65
C THR A 135 4.73 -3.37 -10.93
N MET A 136 5.97 -3.85 -11.12
CA MET A 136 6.32 -4.67 -12.28
C MET A 136 5.51 -5.97 -12.29
N LEU A 137 5.42 -6.66 -11.14
CA LEU A 137 4.69 -7.92 -11.00
C LEU A 137 3.18 -7.75 -11.22
N SER A 138 2.59 -6.66 -10.74
CA SER A 138 1.16 -6.37 -10.91
C SER A 138 0.81 -5.70 -12.25
N SER A 139 1.81 -5.32 -13.06
CA SER A 139 1.62 -4.59 -14.31
C SER A 139 0.79 -5.34 -15.38
N PRO A 140 0.76 -6.68 -15.50
CA PRO A 140 -0.14 -7.36 -16.44
C PRO A 140 -1.61 -7.08 -16.14
N PHE A 141 -2.01 -7.05 -14.87
CA PHE A 141 -3.38 -6.70 -14.48
C PHE A 141 -3.68 -5.22 -14.71
N ASN A 142 -2.69 -4.34 -14.53
CA ASN A 142 -2.81 -2.94 -14.92
C ASN A 142 -3.03 -2.78 -16.44
N TYR A 143 -2.39 -3.61 -17.26
CA TYR A 143 -2.61 -3.64 -18.71
C TYR A 143 -4.05 -4.05 -19.03
N VAL A 144 -4.54 -5.17 -18.47
CA VAL A 144 -5.93 -5.63 -18.64
C VAL A 144 -6.93 -4.53 -18.27
N ARG A 145 -6.71 -3.89 -17.11
CA ARG A 145 -7.53 -2.78 -16.64
C ARG A 145 -7.57 -1.63 -17.64
N ASN A 146 -6.41 -1.22 -18.17
CA ASN A 146 -6.33 -0.13 -19.16
C ASN A 146 -7.07 -0.48 -20.46
N ILE A 147 -6.97 -1.74 -20.93
CA ILE A 147 -7.71 -2.20 -22.12
C ILE A 147 -9.22 -2.14 -21.85
N LYS A 148 -9.68 -2.65 -20.70
CA LYS A 148 -11.11 -2.64 -20.34
C LYS A 148 -11.69 -1.24 -20.21
N TYR A 149 -10.92 -0.28 -19.71
CA TYR A 149 -11.36 1.11 -19.63
C TYR A 149 -11.41 1.80 -20.99
N GLY A 150 -10.63 1.35 -21.98
CA GLY A 150 -10.67 1.88 -23.34
C GLY A 150 -11.83 1.37 -24.18
N LEU A 151 -12.60 0.39 -23.69
CA LEU A 151 -13.75 -0.15 -24.43
C LEU A 151 -14.94 0.82 -24.41
N PRO A 152 -15.69 0.95 -25.51
CA PRO A 152 -16.94 1.73 -25.55
C PRO A 152 -17.89 1.35 -24.41
N ALA A 153 -18.68 2.29 -23.89
CA ALA A 153 -19.58 2.04 -22.77
C ALA A 153 -20.50 0.82 -22.99
N SER A 154 -21.04 0.68 -24.20
CA SER A 154 -21.93 -0.41 -24.61
C SER A 154 -21.24 -1.76 -24.86
N ALA A 155 -19.92 -1.80 -25.07
CA ALA A 155 -19.23 -3.03 -25.43
C ALA A 155 -19.05 -3.95 -24.20
N PRO A 156 -19.37 -5.26 -24.29
CA PRO A 156 -19.09 -6.20 -23.21
C PRO A 156 -17.58 -6.31 -22.98
N PRO A 157 -17.09 -6.30 -21.73
CA PRO A 157 -15.68 -6.45 -21.47
C PRO A 157 -15.22 -7.89 -21.77
N ALA A 158 -14.15 -8.05 -22.56
CA ALA A 158 -13.50 -9.34 -22.75
C ALA A 158 -13.02 -9.93 -21.41
N ARG A 159 -12.83 -11.26 -21.37
CA ARG A 159 -12.34 -11.93 -20.16
C ARG A 159 -10.91 -11.52 -19.87
N ASP A 160 -10.54 -11.38 -18.59
CA ASP A 160 -9.19 -10.95 -18.19
C ASP A 160 -8.11 -11.89 -18.76
N ALA A 161 -8.36 -13.21 -18.69
CA ALA A 161 -7.47 -14.24 -19.22
C ALA A 161 -7.29 -14.16 -20.73
N GLU A 162 -8.31 -13.75 -21.48
CA GLU A 162 -8.24 -13.60 -22.94
C GLU A 162 -7.34 -12.42 -23.33
N ILE A 163 -7.45 -11.30 -22.61
CA ILE A 163 -6.58 -10.14 -22.82
C ILE A 163 -5.12 -10.50 -22.50
N LEU A 164 -4.89 -11.25 -21.41
CA LEU A 164 -3.55 -11.71 -21.02
C LEU A 164 -2.97 -12.75 -21.99
N SER A 165 -3.76 -13.73 -22.42
CA SER A 165 -3.31 -14.76 -23.36
C SER A 165 -3.00 -14.17 -24.72
N HIS A 166 -3.78 -13.18 -25.17
CA HIS A 166 -3.50 -12.44 -26.40
C HIS A 166 -2.20 -11.64 -26.29
N LEU A 167 -1.95 -10.98 -25.14
CA LEU A 167 -0.68 -10.30 -24.89
C LEU A 167 0.50 -11.28 -24.89
N ALA A 168 0.37 -12.41 -24.17
CA ALA A 168 1.40 -13.44 -24.10
C ALA A 168 1.72 -14.03 -25.48
N THR A 169 0.68 -14.38 -26.24
CA THR A 169 0.81 -14.89 -27.61
C THR A 169 1.49 -13.87 -28.52
N LYS A 170 1.15 -12.58 -28.39
CA LYS A 170 1.77 -11.50 -29.19
C LYS A 170 3.26 -11.31 -28.85
N ILE A 171 3.66 -11.52 -27.60
CA ILE A 171 5.06 -11.50 -27.17
C ILE A 171 5.79 -12.73 -27.72
N MET A 172 5.21 -13.94 -27.55
CA MET A 172 5.83 -15.21 -27.96
C MET A 172 5.97 -15.36 -29.48
N ARG A 173 5.01 -14.84 -30.26
CA ARG A 173 5.06 -14.89 -31.74
C ARG A 173 6.05 -13.90 -32.34
N ARG A 174 6.61 -12.98 -31.56
CA ARG A 174 7.63 -12.04 -32.05
C ARG A 174 8.97 -12.78 -32.14
N ARG A 175 9.29 -13.25 -33.34
CA ARG A 175 10.51 -14.03 -33.65
C ARG A 175 11.83 -13.22 -33.62
N SER A 176 11.82 -12.00 -33.08
CA SER A 176 12.94 -11.04 -33.15
C SER A 176 13.54 -10.73 -31.78
N GLY A 177 14.43 -11.61 -31.28
CA GLY A 177 15.36 -11.35 -30.16
C GLY A 177 14.77 -11.00 -28.79
N LEU A 178 15.59 -11.07 -27.74
CA LEU A 178 15.17 -10.72 -26.37
C LEU A 178 14.92 -9.22 -26.19
N LEU A 179 15.76 -8.36 -26.79
CA LEU A 179 15.68 -6.90 -26.61
C LEU A 179 14.38 -6.29 -27.18
N PRO A 180 13.92 -6.62 -28.40
CA PRO A 180 12.66 -6.10 -28.93
C PRO A 180 11.42 -6.64 -28.21
N ALA A 181 11.51 -7.85 -27.65
CA ALA A 181 10.46 -8.41 -26.79
C ALA A 181 10.38 -7.64 -25.46
N LEU A 182 11.52 -7.38 -24.81
CA LEU A 182 11.60 -6.58 -23.58
C LEU A 182 11.13 -5.14 -23.78
N SER A 183 11.49 -4.50 -24.90
CA SER A 183 11.00 -3.17 -25.26
C SER A 183 9.48 -3.13 -25.43
N LEU A 184 8.90 -4.17 -26.07
CA LEU A 184 7.44 -4.26 -26.20
C LEU A 184 6.76 -4.48 -24.85
N VAL A 185 7.33 -5.31 -23.99
CA VAL A 185 6.86 -5.52 -22.61
C VAL A 185 6.92 -4.21 -21.84
N GLN A 186 8.04 -3.48 -21.91
CA GLN A 186 8.23 -2.19 -21.27
C GLN A 186 7.18 -1.17 -21.73
N GLN A 187 6.96 -1.04 -23.05
CA GLN A 187 5.97 -0.12 -23.61
C GLN A 187 4.53 -0.49 -23.23
N ARG A 188 4.18 -1.78 -23.27
CA ARG A 188 2.81 -2.25 -23.03
C ARG A 188 2.44 -2.28 -21.56
N LEU A 189 3.37 -2.70 -20.70
CA LEU A 189 3.18 -2.73 -19.25
C LEU A 189 3.49 -1.36 -18.61
N ARG A 190 3.94 -0.38 -19.41
CA ARG A 190 4.35 0.97 -18.97
C ARG A 190 5.43 0.91 -17.88
N LEU A 191 6.36 -0.04 -18.02
CA LEU A 191 7.51 -0.18 -17.12
C LEU A 191 8.43 1.02 -17.35
N GLY A 192 8.75 1.75 -16.29
CA GLY A 192 9.49 3.02 -16.38
C GLY A 192 8.88 4.05 -15.45
N TRP A 193 8.33 5.13 -16.00
CA TRP A 193 7.83 6.26 -15.20
C TRP A 193 6.65 5.88 -14.29
N GLY A 194 5.83 4.92 -14.71
CA GLY A 194 4.77 4.35 -13.87
C GLY A 194 5.32 3.67 -12.61
N THR A 195 6.39 2.88 -12.78
CA THR A 195 7.10 2.17 -11.71
C THR A 195 7.78 3.14 -10.75
N LEU A 196 8.52 4.12 -11.29
CA LEU A 196 9.25 5.09 -10.48
C LEU A 196 8.29 5.98 -9.67
N ARG A 197 7.20 6.44 -10.28
CA ARG A 197 6.15 7.18 -9.58
C ARG A 197 5.53 6.35 -8.44
N ALA A 198 5.24 5.06 -8.68
CA ALA A 198 4.68 4.19 -7.66
C ALA A 198 5.66 3.98 -6.49
N GLY A 199 6.93 3.72 -6.81
CA GLY A 199 7.97 3.55 -5.81
C GLY A 199 8.19 4.80 -4.95
N LEU A 200 8.35 5.97 -5.59
CA LEU A 200 8.50 7.25 -4.88
C LEU A 200 7.24 7.58 -4.06
N GLY A 201 6.06 7.36 -4.61
CA GLY A 201 4.79 7.60 -3.92
C GLY A 201 4.66 6.77 -2.65
N MET A 202 5.03 5.48 -2.69
CA MET A 202 5.01 4.62 -1.51
C MET A 202 6.05 5.04 -0.47
N ALA A 203 7.27 5.36 -0.90
CA ALA A 203 8.34 5.74 0.00
C ALA A 203 8.06 7.09 0.70
N VAL A 204 7.53 8.07 -0.04
CA VAL A 204 7.08 9.36 0.53
C VAL A 204 5.83 9.17 1.39
N GLY A 205 4.85 8.39 0.93
CA GLY A 205 3.63 8.10 1.67
C GLY A 205 3.91 7.47 3.03
N ALA A 206 4.83 6.50 3.08
CA ALA A 206 5.26 5.87 4.34
C ALA A 206 5.88 6.90 5.31
N ARG A 207 6.64 7.89 4.80
CA ARG A 207 7.21 8.96 5.64
C ARG A 207 6.15 9.90 6.18
N LEU A 208 5.22 10.30 5.32
CA LEU A 208 4.13 11.18 5.71
C LEU A 208 3.23 10.52 6.76
N TYR A 209 2.89 9.24 6.56
CA TYR A 209 2.10 8.47 7.52
C TYR A 209 2.78 8.39 8.89
N ALA A 210 4.08 8.04 8.93
CA ALA A 210 4.86 8.01 10.16
C ALA A 210 4.89 9.37 10.87
N ALA A 211 5.09 10.47 10.12
CA ALA A 211 5.11 11.82 10.68
C ALA A 211 3.75 12.22 11.27
N LEU A 212 2.65 11.92 10.56
CA LEU A 212 1.30 12.20 11.03
C LEU A 212 0.93 11.37 12.26
N GLN A 213 1.34 10.11 12.31
CA GLN A 213 1.09 9.25 13.46
C GLN A 213 1.85 9.77 14.71
N GLN A 214 3.11 10.19 14.56
CA GLN A 214 3.85 10.83 15.65
C GLN A 214 3.20 12.13 16.14
N LEU A 215 2.62 12.92 15.24
CA LEU A 215 1.89 14.14 15.61
C LEU A 215 0.59 13.82 16.35
N ALA A 216 -0.16 12.81 15.90
CA ALA A 216 -1.38 12.35 16.56
C ALA A 216 -1.07 11.84 17.98
N GLU A 217 -0.02 11.02 18.14
CA GLU A 217 0.43 10.51 19.43
C GLU A 217 0.92 11.62 20.37
N ARG A 218 1.52 12.70 19.84
CA ARG A 218 1.88 13.88 20.63
C ARG A 218 0.67 14.71 21.06
N GLY A 219 -0.36 14.78 20.21
CA GLY A 219 -1.62 15.45 20.50
C GLY A 219 -2.41 14.76 21.62
N ASP A 220 -2.46 13.42 21.61
CA ASP A 220 -3.12 12.62 22.65
C ASP A 220 -2.25 12.40 23.90
N GLY A 221 -0.91 12.35 23.74
CA GLY A 221 0.04 11.96 24.77
C GLY A 221 0.56 13.08 25.67
N GLY A 222 0.29 14.35 25.35
CA GLY A 222 0.75 15.50 26.14
C GLY A 222 0.30 15.48 27.60
N GLY A 223 -0.88 14.93 27.89
CA GLY A 223 -1.38 14.77 29.27
C GLY A 223 -0.96 13.45 29.94
N GLY A 224 -1.03 12.32 29.22
CA GLY A 224 -0.90 10.99 29.83
C GLY A 224 0.54 10.60 30.19
N ALA A 225 1.52 10.95 29.35
CA ALA A 225 2.93 10.59 29.60
C ALA A 225 3.53 11.41 30.75
N GLN A 226 3.19 12.70 30.83
CA GLN A 226 3.57 13.56 31.96
C GLN A 226 2.89 13.10 33.26
N GLN A 227 1.62 12.68 33.19
CA GLN A 227 0.89 12.19 34.35
C GLN A 227 1.42 10.84 34.86
N GLN A 228 1.90 9.95 34.00
CA GLN A 228 2.59 8.73 34.42
C GLN A 228 3.96 9.00 35.05
N GLN A 229 4.74 9.94 34.51
CA GLN A 229 6.01 10.35 35.12
C GLN A 229 5.79 11.00 36.49
N GLN A 230 4.78 11.87 36.63
CA GLN A 230 4.43 12.47 37.93
C GLN A 230 3.99 11.41 38.95
N ARG A 231 3.18 10.43 38.56
CA ARG A 231 2.78 9.33 39.45
C ARG A 231 3.97 8.47 39.91
N GLN A 232 4.94 8.22 39.04
CA GLN A 232 6.15 7.51 39.43
C GLN A 232 7.04 8.32 40.38
N GLN A 233 7.16 9.64 40.16
CA GLN A 233 7.89 10.51 41.09
C GLN A 233 7.21 10.60 42.45
N GLN A 234 5.87 10.73 42.50
CA GLN A 234 5.11 10.70 43.76
C GLN A 234 5.29 9.38 44.51
N ARG A 235 5.29 8.24 43.81
CA ARG A 235 5.57 6.93 44.43
C ARG A 235 6.99 6.84 45.00
N ARG A 236 7.99 7.41 44.32
CA ARG A 236 9.36 7.45 44.83
C ARG A 236 9.51 8.34 46.07
N GLN A 237 8.78 9.46 46.13
CA GLN A 237 8.78 10.32 47.33
C GLN A 237 8.08 9.64 48.51
N GLN A 238 7.00 8.89 48.28
CA GLN A 238 6.33 8.11 49.33
C GLN A 238 7.13 6.89 49.80
N GLN A 239 8.04 6.37 48.98
CA GLN A 239 8.89 5.23 49.32
C GLN A 239 10.25 5.62 49.90
N GLN A 240 10.57 6.91 50.04
CA GLN A 240 11.74 7.30 50.84
C GLN A 240 11.42 7.03 52.32
N PRO A 241 12.11 6.08 52.97
CA PRO A 241 11.88 5.79 54.38
C PRO A 241 12.23 7.05 55.17
N VAL A 242 11.28 7.51 55.98
CA VAL A 242 11.49 8.59 56.95
C VAL A 242 12.70 8.19 57.79
N GLY A 243 13.76 8.98 57.68
CA GLY A 243 15.05 8.70 58.30
C GLY A 243 14.88 8.29 59.76
N SER A 244 15.34 7.09 60.07
CA SER A 244 15.54 6.60 61.42
C SER A 244 16.45 7.58 62.16
N SER A 245 15.85 8.46 62.97
CA SER A 245 16.57 9.31 63.91
C SER A 245 17.21 8.41 64.97
N ALA A 246 18.48 8.06 64.74
CA ALA A 246 19.28 7.38 65.74
C ALA A 246 19.40 8.29 66.99
N PRO A 247 19.10 7.78 68.19
CA PRO A 247 19.22 8.58 69.41
C PRO A 247 20.70 8.88 69.74
N PRO A 248 20.99 10.02 70.38
CA PRO A 248 22.35 10.46 70.63
C PRO A 248 23.06 9.54 71.64
N PRO A 249 24.38 9.32 71.46
CA PRO A 249 25.17 8.53 72.40
C PRO A 249 25.34 9.27 73.73
N ARG A 250 25.28 8.51 74.83
CA ARG A 250 25.52 8.98 76.20
C ARG A 250 27.01 9.03 76.52
#